data_AF-A0A8E2JXJ4-F1
#
_entry.id   AF-A0A8E2JXJ4-F1
#
_cell.length_a   1.000
_cell.length_b   1.000
_cell.length_c   1.000
_cell.angle_alpha   90.00
_cell.angle_beta   90.00
_cell.angle_gamma   90.00
#
_symmetry.space_group_name_H-M   'P 1'
#
loop_
_entity.id
_entity.type
_entity.pdbx_description
1 polymer ?
#
loop_
_entity_poly.entity_id
_entity_poly.type
_entity_poly.pdbx_seq_one_letter_code
_entity_poly.pdbx_strand_id
1 'polypeptide(L)'
;MSSRLESTPKAHQDTFGWIFRDDDPKNQPQPWNSFTNWLKSTDNANIYWITGKPGSGKSTFMKYLAQDPRILLWLGQWSDGYQLIKAGFYFWNSGTAMQMSRMGLLRALLHSSLKTDLALIMHLFGELWEQFITFRGGRDEFTWPELRCAFKSLVSDKSRKFFFLIDGLDEFDGSPDELIKLIIEASARPNVKICTASRPWLPFEDAFKNRPGLLLEQLTHKDISLYVSSKFDENLHYTRLKRRQLDHASNLVRNVINKASGVFLWVYLVVESLLQGLSNSDRVLDLQNRLNALPGDLEALFDNLLDRIDPVYFKQSARYSGFSGHIPHPLCYNYRSRMGKTLNEASKLSAGLSA
;
A
#
# COMPACT_ATOMS: atom_id res chain seq x y z
N MET A 1 -12.55 -11.83 -1.16
CA MET A 1 -11.49 -10.95 -1.70
C MET A 1 -10.70 -10.22 -0.60
N SER A 2 -10.71 -10.67 0.66
CA SER A 2 -9.97 -10.06 1.77
C SER A 2 -8.49 -10.47 1.85
N SER A 3 -8.00 -11.32 0.94
CA SER A 3 -6.68 -11.95 1.06
C SER A 3 -5.51 -10.96 1.16
N ARG A 4 -5.54 -9.83 0.44
CA ARG A 4 -4.50 -8.79 0.58
C ARG A 4 -4.54 -8.08 1.93
N LEU A 5 -5.73 -7.72 2.39
CA LEU A 5 -5.88 -7.05 3.69
C LEU A 5 -5.41 -7.97 4.82
N GLU A 6 -5.69 -9.26 4.72
CA GLU A 6 -5.25 -10.27 5.68
C GLU A 6 -3.73 -10.48 5.63
N SER A 7 -3.13 -10.59 4.43
CA SER A 7 -1.69 -10.78 4.24
C SER A 7 -0.83 -9.57 4.58
N THR A 8 -1.39 -8.37 4.51
CA THR A 8 -0.68 -7.13 4.87
C THR A 8 -0.32 -7.15 6.37
N PRO A 9 0.93 -6.88 6.78
CA PRO A 9 1.30 -6.83 8.19
C PRO A 9 0.45 -5.85 8.99
N LYS A 10 0.20 -6.12 10.27
CA LYS A 10 -0.41 -5.14 11.17
C LYS A 10 0.58 -4.00 11.43
N ALA A 11 0.06 -2.79 11.62
CA ALA A 11 0.86 -1.66 12.08
C ALA A 11 1.52 -2.00 13.43
N HIS A 12 2.72 -1.45 13.67
CA HIS A 12 3.38 -1.59 14.96
C HIS A 12 2.55 -0.88 16.04
N GLN A 13 2.65 -1.34 17.29
CA GLN A 13 1.99 -0.68 18.42
C GLN A 13 2.39 0.81 18.44
N ASP A 14 1.41 1.67 18.74
CA ASP A 14 1.54 3.13 18.84
C ASP A 14 1.89 3.92 17.56
N THR A 15 1.93 3.26 16.40
CA THR A 15 2.09 3.95 15.10
C THR A 15 0.76 4.43 14.52
N PHE A 16 0.81 5.40 13.59
CA PHE A 16 -0.36 5.96 12.88
C PHE A 16 -1.45 6.62 13.73
N GLY A 17 -1.36 6.59 15.06
CA GLY A 17 -2.30 7.25 15.98
C GLY A 17 -2.42 8.75 15.76
N TRP A 18 -1.41 9.37 15.13
CA TRP A 18 -1.37 10.77 14.77
C TRP A 18 -2.46 11.19 13.77
N ILE A 19 -2.99 10.27 12.93
CA ILE A 19 -4.01 10.61 11.93
C ILE A 19 -5.33 11.10 12.55
N PHE A 20 -5.60 10.70 13.79
CA PHE A 20 -6.82 11.06 14.53
C PHE A 20 -6.60 12.17 15.56
N ARG A 21 -5.40 12.75 15.61
CA ARG A 21 -5.15 13.92 16.45
C ARG A 21 -5.61 15.12 15.64
N ASP A 22 -6.71 15.74 16.06
CA ASP A 22 -7.15 17.02 15.51
C ASP A 22 -6.02 18.03 15.61
N ASP A 23 -6.04 19.05 14.73
CA ASP A 23 -5.10 20.16 14.75
C ASP A 23 -5.13 20.84 16.13
N ASP A 24 -4.25 20.40 17.03
CA ASP A 24 -3.98 21.10 18.28
C ASP A 24 -3.66 22.55 17.90
N PRO A 25 -4.38 23.56 18.41
CA PRO A 25 -4.11 24.95 18.10
C PRO A 25 -2.68 25.41 18.50
N LYS A 26 -1.92 24.58 19.23
CA LYS A 26 -0.49 24.77 19.51
C LYS A 26 0.46 24.12 18.48
N ASN A 27 -0.05 23.33 17.54
CA ASN A 27 0.76 22.69 16.51
C ASN A 27 0.91 23.61 15.29
N GLN A 28 2.13 23.62 14.75
CA GLN A 28 2.48 24.27 13.48
C GLN A 28 1.55 23.78 12.35
N PRO A 29 1.33 24.59 11.29
CA PRO A 29 0.57 24.16 10.12
C PRO A 29 1.11 22.84 9.62
N GLN A 30 0.26 21.81 9.62
CA GLN A 30 0.68 20.47 9.22
C GLN A 30 0.69 20.40 7.69
N PRO A 31 1.69 19.74 7.07
CA PRO A 31 1.79 19.66 5.62
C PRO A 31 0.72 18.78 4.95
N TRP A 32 -0.32 18.38 5.68
CA TRP A 32 -1.42 17.55 5.17
C TRP A 32 -2.77 18.06 5.66
N ASN A 33 -3.83 17.66 4.96
CA ASN A 33 -5.18 18.02 5.35
C ASN A 33 -5.67 17.12 6.49
N SER A 34 -6.33 17.68 7.50
CA SER A 34 -6.86 16.89 8.61
C SER A 34 -7.85 15.82 8.13
N PHE A 35 -7.52 14.55 8.40
CA PHE A 35 -8.33 13.40 8.03
C PHE A 35 -9.64 13.33 8.80
N THR A 36 -9.63 13.66 10.09
CA THR A 36 -10.83 13.70 10.94
C THR A 36 -11.79 14.81 10.49
N ASN A 37 -11.26 15.98 10.15
CA ASN A 37 -12.05 17.07 9.58
C ASN A 37 -12.68 16.66 8.25
N TRP A 38 -11.90 16.01 7.37
CA TRP A 38 -12.44 15.45 6.13
C TRP A 38 -13.52 14.39 6.37
N LEU A 39 -13.35 13.49 7.34
CA LEU A 39 -14.34 12.45 7.62
C LEU A 39 -15.70 13.03 8.04
N LYS A 40 -15.71 14.10 8.84
CA LYS A 40 -16.95 14.76 9.33
C LYS A 40 -17.49 15.85 8.40
N SER A 41 -16.73 16.29 7.40
CA SER A 41 -17.12 17.42 6.53
C SER A 41 -18.26 17.10 5.58
N THR A 42 -19.04 18.13 5.24
CA THR A 42 -20.10 18.14 4.21
C THR A 42 -19.77 19.08 3.04
N ASP A 43 -18.53 19.54 2.95
CA ASP A 43 -17.99 20.51 1.97
C ASP A 43 -17.81 19.94 0.54
N ASN A 44 -18.42 18.79 0.24
CA ASN A 44 -18.31 18.05 -1.02
C ASN A 44 -16.88 17.68 -1.43
N ALA A 45 -15.87 17.85 -0.55
CA ALA A 45 -14.55 17.29 -0.73
C ALA A 45 -14.60 15.79 -0.41
N ASN A 46 -15.11 14.98 -1.34
CA ASN A 46 -15.47 13.59 -1.08
C ASN A 46 -14.36 12.56 -1.34
N ILE A 47 -13.18 13.00 -1.77
CA ILE A 47 -12.00 12.16 -1.98
C ILE A 47 -10.92 12.57 -0.99
N TYR A 48 -10.34 11.59 -0.31
CA TYR A 48 -9.08 11.73 0.42
C TYR A 48 -8.00 10.87 -0.22
N TRP A 49 -6.89 11.47 -0.62
CA TRP A 49 -5.80 10.79 -1.32
C TRP A 49 -4.58 10.59 -0.42
N ILE A 50 -4.22 9.33 -0.20
CA ILE A 50 -3.01 8.92 0.50
C ILE A 50 -1.98 8.54 -0.55
N THR A 51 -0.93 9.34 -0.68
CA THR A 51 0.15 9.07 -1.64
C THR A 51 1.45 8.78 -0.91
N GLY A 52 2.40 8.22 -1.64
CA GLY A 52 3.76 8.05 -1.13
C GLY A 52 4.61 7.04 -1.88
N LYS A 53 5.91 7.08 -1.58
CA LYS A 53 6.92 6.18 -2.17
C LYS A 53 6.60 4.69 -2.00
N PRO A 54 7.14 3.80 -2.85
CA PRO A 54 7.14 2.36 -2.60
C PRO A 54 7.72 2.04 -1.22
N GLY A 55 7.14 1.08 -0.51
CA GLY A 55 7.64 0.67 0.81
C GLY A 55 7.41 1.65 1.97
N SER A 56 6.76 2.79 1.76
CA SER A 56 6.40 3.78 2.82
C SER A 56 5.33 3.29 3.81
N GLY A 57 4.68 2.15 3.55
CA GLY A 57 3.68 1.57 4.44
C GLY A 57 2.21 1.92 4.12
N LYS A 58 1.91 2.43 2.92
CA LYS A 58 0.53 2.79 2.50
C LYS A 58 -0.50 1.68 2.77
N SER A 59 -0.23 0.45 2.36
CA SER A 59 -1.17 -0.67 2.58
C SER A 59 -1.35 -1.00 4.06
N THR A 60 -0.28 -0.94 4.85
CA THR A 60 -0.35 -1.08 6.32
C THR A 60 -1.19 0.03 6.94
N PHE A 61 -1.04 1.27 6.46
CA PHE A 61 -1.84 2.41 6.88
C PHE A 61 -3.32 2.27 6.49
N MET A 62 -3.61 1.86 5.25
CA MET A 62 -4.97 1.57 4.79
C MET A 62 -5.62 0.45 5.60
N LYS A 63 -4.86 -0.60 5.97
CA LYS A 63 -5.32 -1.66 6.86
C LYS A 63 -5.65 -1.13 8.25
N TYR A 64 -4.78 -0.28 8.80
CA TYR A 64 -5.02 0.37 10.08
C TYR A 64 -6.34 1.18 10.06
N LEU A 65 -6.54 2.03 9.04
CA LEU A 65 -7.79 2.78 8.86
C LEU A 65 -9.01 1.86 8.72
N ALA A 66 -8.89 0.77 7.96
CA ALA A 66 -10.00 -0.18 7.77
C ALA A 66 -10.46 -0.82 9.09
N GLN A 67 -9.56 -1.04 10.04
CA GLN A 67 -9.81 -1.76 11.28
C GLN A 67 -10.04 -0.83 12.48
N ASP A 68 -9.65 0.44 12.40
CA ASP A 68 -9.76 1.37 13.53
C ASP A 68 -11.22 1.79 13.79
N PRO A 69 -11.75 1.58 15.01
CA PRO A 69 -13.14 1.90 15.34
C PRO A 69 -13.41 3.42 15.35
N ARG A 70 -12.40 4.27 15.55
CA ARG A 70 -12.57 5.73 15.57
C ARG A 70 -13.04 6.28 14.23
N ILE A 71 -12.78 5.58 13.12
CA ILE A 71 -13.34 5.96 11.81
C ILE A 71 -14.87 6.03 11.86
N LEU A 72 -15.52 5.06 12.53
CA LEU A 72 -16.97 5.04 12.62
C LEU A 72 -17.51 6.18 13.49
N LEU A 73 -16.75 6.61 14.51
CA LEU A 73 -17.10 7.76 15.34
C LEU A 73 -17.16 9.04 14.50
N TRP A 74 -16.13 9.32 13.70
CA TRP A 74 -16.07 10.52 12.86
C TRP A 74 -17.06 10.47 11.70
N LEU A 75 -17.18 9.30 11.05
CA LEU A 75 -18.18 9.12 9.99
C LEU A 75 -19.62 9.21 10.52
N GLY A 76 -19.86 8.86 11.79
CA GLY A 76 -21.16 9.02 12.44
C GLY A 76 -21.66 10.47 12.44
N GLN A 77 -20.75 11.44 12.52
CA GLN A 77 -21.08 12.86 12.41
C GLN A 77 -21.47 13.25 10.98
N TRP A 78 -20.79 12.71 9.97
CA TRP A 78 -21.12 12.95 8.57
C TRP A 78 -22.38 12.19 8.11
N SER A 79 -22.62 11.01 8.69
CA SER A 79 -23.76 10.19 8.34
C SER A 79 -25.05 10.73 8.92
N ASP A 80 -25.01 11.55 9.97
CA ASP A 80 -26.15 12.33 10.48
C ASP A 80 -27.45 11.48 10.64
N GLY A 81 -27.32 10.34 11.30
CA GLY A 81 -28.43 9.40 11.52
C GLY A 81 -28.81 8.51 10.31
N TYR A 82 -28.29 8.78 9.10
CA TYR A 82 -28.44 7.89 7.95
C TYR A 82 -27.61 6.61 8.11
N GLN A 83 -28.07 5.52 7.49
CA GLN A 83 -27.35 4.25 7.52
C GLN A 83 -25.99 4.38 6.82
N LEU A 84 -24.91 4.11 7.56
CA LEU A 84 -23.54 4.12 7.06
C LEU A 84 -23.14 2.74 6.53
N ILE A 85 -22.72 2.69 5.27
CA ILE A 85 -22.15 1.52 4.62
C ILE A 85 -20.65 1.75 4.43
N LYS A 86 -19.85 0.96 5.14
CA LYS A 86 -18.39 0.90 4.99
C LYS A 86 -18.02 -0.31 4.14
N ALA A 87 -17.32 -0.08 3.03
CA ALA A 87 -16.76 -1.14 2.20
C ALA A 87 -15.33 -0.80 1.77
N GLY A 88 -14.56 -1.81 1.38
CA GLY A 88 -13.21 -1.58 0.91
C GLY A 88 -12.73 -2.61 -0.10
N PHE A 89 -11.74 -2.20 -0.89
CA PHE A 89 -11.07 -3.03 -1.87
C PHE A 89 -9.57 -2.71 -1.88
N TYR A 90 -8.75 -3.73 -2.06
CA TYR A 90 -7.31 -3.63 -2.00
C TYR A 90 -6.78 -4.35 -3.22
N PHE A 91 -6.37 -3.58 -4.23
CA PHE A 91 -5.79 -4.13 -5.47
C PHE A 91 -4.57 -4.97 -5.12
N TRP A 92 -4.31 -6.09 -5.77
CA TRP A 92 -3.13 -6.91 -5.45
C TRP A 92 -2.47 -7.48 -6.69
N ASN A 93 -1.31 -6.93 -7.04
CA ASN A 93 -0.53 -7.37 -8.20
C ASN A 93 0.00 -8.82 -8.10
N SER A 94 0.10 -9.35 -6.88
CA SER A 94 0.48 -10.75 -6.63
C SER A 94 -0.75 -11.64 -6.40
N GLY A 95 -1.95 -11.08 -6.57
CA GLY A 95 -3.23 -11.78 -6.44
C GLY A 95 -3.72 -12.33 -7.79
N THR A 96 -5.02 -12.61 -7.85
CA THR A 96 -5.66 -13.05 -9.11
C THR A 96 -5.92 -11.87 -10.05
N ALA A 97 -6.15 -12.13 -11.34
CA ALA A 97 -6.57 -11.11 -12.30
C ALA A 97 -7.79 -10.30 -11.81
N MET A 98 -8.72 -10.95 -11.11
CA MET A 98 -9.86 -10.26 -10.48
C MET A 98 -9.42 -9.22 -9.45
N GLN A 99 -8.39 -9.50 -8.66
CA GLN A 99 -7.86 -8.57 -7.66
C GLN A 99 -7.10 -7.38 -8.25
N MET A 100 -6.81 -7.42 -9.55
CA MET A 100 -6.20 -6.32 -10.29
C MET A 100 -7.19 -5.62 -11.23
N SER A 101 -8.48 -5.94 -11.16
CA SER A 101 -9.47 -5.51 -12.17
C SER A 101 -10.55 -4.57 -11.62
N ARG A 102 -11.11 -3.74 -12.51
CA ARG A 102 -12.30 -2.90 -12.21
C ARG A 102 -13.54 -3.74 -11.90
N MET A 103 -13.62 -4.93 -12.49
CA MET A 103 -14.67 -5.92 -12.19
C MET A 103 -14.57 -6.37 -10.73
N GLY A 104 -13.37 -6.68 -10.25
CA GLY A 104 -13.13 -7.06 -8.87
C GLY A 104 -13.44 -5.95 -7.88
N LEU A 105 -13.03 -4.71 -8.19
CA LEU A 105 -13.38 -3.54 -7.40
C LEU A 105 -14.90 -3.42 -7.20
N LEU A 106 -15.68 -3.38 -8.29
CA LEU A 106 -17.13 -3.23 -8.17
C LEU A 106 -17.81 -4.44 -7.52
N ARG A 107 -17.40 -5.68 -7.87
CA ARG A 107 -17.94 -6.89 -7.23
C ARG A 107 -17.71 -6.87 -5.72
N ALA A 108 -16.52 -6.48 -5.26
CA ALA A 108 -16.20 -6.42 -3.84
C ALA A 108 -16.98 -5.31 -3.10
N LEU A 109 -17.07 -4.12 -3.68
CA LEU A 109 -17.83 -3.00 -3.09
C LEU A 109 -19.32 -3.30 -3.04
N LEU A 110 -19.91 -3.82 -4.12
CA LEU A 110 -21.31 -4.24 -4.17
C LEU A 110 -21.57 -5.34 -3.15
N HIS A 111 -20.81 -6.43 -3.17
CA HIS A 111 -20.97 -7.53 -2.22
C HIS A 111 -20.88 -7.06 -0.76
N SER A 112 -19.89 -6.22 -0.44
CA SER A 112 -19.70 -5.71 0.93
C SER A 112 -20.84 -4.77 1.36
N SER A 113 -21.37 -3.98 0.42
CA SER A 113 -22.46 -3.03 0.68
C SER A 113 -23.82 -3.72 0.81
N LEU A 114 -23.99 -4.87 0.17
CA LEU A 114 -25.27 -5.57 0.04
C LEU A 114 -25.43 -6.77 0.98
N LYS A 115 -24.36 -7.23 1.62
CA LYS A 115 -24.28 -8.51 2.35
C LYS A 115 -25.46 -8.77 3.30
N THR A 116 -26.06 -7.73 3.86
CA THR A 116 -27.13 -7.82 4.86
C THR A 116 -28.45 -7.19 4.42
N ASP A 117 -28.58 -6.74 3.17
CA ASP A 117 -29.75 -6.00 2.69
C ASP A 117 -30.38 -6.68 1.46
N LEU A 118 -31.27 -7.64 1.75
CA LEU A 118 -31.96 -8.41 0.70
C LEU A 118 -32.85 -7.52 -0.17
N ALA A 119 -33.49 -6.51 0.41
CA ALA A 119 -34.35 -5.60 -0.33
C ALA A 119 -33.54 -4.81 -1.37
N LEU A 120 -32.35 -4.35 -0.98
CA LEU A 120 -31.45 -3.65 -1.89
C LEU A 120 -30.87 -4.57 -2.97
N ILE A 121 -30.58 -5.83 -2.64
CA ILE A 121 -30.19 -6.84 -3.64
C ILE A 121 -31.29 -6.99 -4.70
N MET A 122 -32.54 -7.15 -4.27
CA MET A 122 -33.68 -7.29 -5.19
C MET A 122 -33.89 -6.03 -6.02
N HIS A 123 -33.70 -4.84 -5.44
CA HIS A 123 -33.81 -3.59 -6.17
C HIS A 123 -32.74 -3.43 -7.25
N LEU A 124 -31.48 -3.79 -6.95
CA LEU A 124 -30.36 -3.61 -7.87
C LEU A 124 -30.24 -4.71 -8.94
N PHE A 125 -30.69 -5.93 -8.62
CA PHE A 125 -30.49 -7.10 -9.45
C PHE A 125 -31.79 -7.85 -9.79
N GLY A 126 -32.96 -7.21 -9.66
CA GLY A 126 -34.27 -7.83 -9.90
C GLY A 126 -34.38 -8.48 -11.28
N GLU A 127 -34.05 -7.75 -12.34
CA GLU A 127 -34.06 -8.28 -13.72
C GLU A 127 -33.10 -9.46 -13.89
N LEU A 128 -31.89 -9.37 -13.31
CA LEU A 128 -30.90 -10.45 -13.39
C LEU A 128 -31.31 -11.68 -12.58
N TRP A 129 -32.07 -11.47 -11.50
CA TRP A 129 -32.64 -12.54 -10.69
C TRP A 129 -33.77 -13.26 -11.45
N GLU A 130 -34.64 -12.52 -12.12
CA GLU A 130 -35.69 -13.09 -12.99
C GLU A 130 -35.10 -13.89 -14.14
N GLN A 131 -34.05 -13.39 -14.79
CA GLN A 131 -33.31 -14.12 -15.82
C GLN A 131 -32.71 -15.40 -15.25
N PHE A 132 -32.03 -15.34 -14.10
CA PHE A 132 -31.45 -16.51 -13.44
C PHE A 132 -32.48 -17.60 -13.16
N ILE A 133 -33.67 -17.24 -12.66
CA ILE A 133 -34.76 -18.19 -12.44
C ILE A 133 -35.27 -18.77 -13.76
N THR A 134 -35.50 -17.93 -14.76
CA THR A 134 -36.04 -18.32 -16.07
C THR A 134 -35.14 -19.32 -16.78
N PHE A 135 -33.83 -19.15 -16.69
CA PHE A 135 -32.83 -20.05 -17.28
C PHE A 135 -32.39 -21.19 -16.33
N ARG A 136 -33.15 -21.48 -15.26
CA ARG A 136 -32.87 -22.54 -14.27
C ARG A 136 -31.45 -22.49 -13.69
N GLY A 137 -30.96 -21.29 -13.43
CA GLY A 137 -29.63 -21.05 -12.89
C GLY A 137 -28.51 -20.92 -13.93
N GLY A 138 -28.83 -21.09 -15.22
CA GLY A 138 -27.88 -20.84 -16.30
C GLY A 138 -27.72 -19.34 -16.56
N ARG A 139 -26.61 -18.76 -16.09
CA ARG A 139 -26.20 -17.39 -16.45
C ARG A 139 -24.69 -17.30 -16.55
N ASP A 140 -24.24 -16.42 -17.42
CA ASP A 140 -22.84 -16.01 -17.46
C ASP A 140 -22.51 -15.14 -16.24
N GLU A 141 -21.20 -14.96 -16.04
CA GLU A 141 -20.69 -14.02 -15.06
C GLU A 141 -21.20 -12.60 -15.33
N PHE A 142 -21.36 -11.80 -14.25
CA PHE A 142 -21.73 -10.40 -14.37
C PHE A 142 -20.82 -9.65 -15.34
N THR A 143 -21.43 -8.91 -16.27
CA THR A 143 -20.72 -8.06 -17.24
C THR A 143 -20.33 -6.71 -16.62
N TRP A 144 -19.39 -5.99 -17.26
CA TRP A 144 -19.01 -4.66 -16.79
C TRP A 144 -20.18 -3.65 -16.79
N PRO A 145 -21.02 -3.56 -17.84
CA PRO A 145 -22.19 -2.68 -17.82
C PRO A 145 -23.15 -2.98 -16.67
N GLU A 146 -23.42 -4.25 -16.38
CA GLU A 146 -24.29 -4.67 -15.26
C GLU A 146 -23.73 -4.21 -13.91
N LEU A 147 -22.45 -4.49 -13.64
CA LEU A 147 -21.83 -4.07 -12.37
C LEU A 147 -21.77 -2.55 -12.25
N ARG A 148 -21.45 -1.85 -13.34
CA ARG A 148 -21.40 -0.39 -13.34
C ARG A 148 -22.80 0.21 -13.12
N CYS A 149 -23.83 -0.37 -13.72
CA CYS A 149 -25.22 0.03 -13.52
C CYS A 149 -25.65 -0.19 -12.06
N ALA A 150 -25.46 -1.41 -11.54
CA ALA A 150 -25.78 -1.75 -10.16
C ALA A 150 -25.03 -0.86 -9.15
N PHE A 151 -23.74 -0.59 -9.37
CA PHE A 151 -22.98 0.30 -8.51
C PHE A 151 -23.48 1.74 -8.57
N LYS A 152 -23.78 2.27 -9.77
CA LYS A 152 -24.37 3.61 -9.92
C LYS A 152 -25.71 3.71 -9.21
N SER A 153 -26.57 2.70 -9.31
CA SER A 153 -27.85 2.67 -8.61
C SER A 153 -27.66 2.60 -7.10
N LEU A 154 -26.75 1.74 -6.61
CA LEU A 154 -26.40 1.64 -5.19
C LEU A 154 -26.01 3.00 -4.61
N VAL A 155 -25.03 3.69 -5.21
CA VAL A 155 -24.55 4.95 -4.64
C VAL A 155 -25.52 6.12 -4.86
N SER A 156 -26.53 5.97 -5.72
CA SER A 156 -27.57 7.00 -5.95
C SER A 156 -28.66 6.98 -4.88
N ASP A 157 -28.69 5.94 -4.03
CA ASP A 157 -29.57 5.89 -2.87
C ASP A 157 -29.15 6.90 -1.79
N LYS A 158 -29.92 7.98 -1.68
CA LYS A 158 -29.67 9.07 -0.74
C LYS A 158 -30.07 8.75 0.70
N SER A 159 -30.76 7.63 0.95
CA SER A 159 -31.10 7.19 2.32
C SER A 159 -29.90 6.56 3.04
N ARG A 160 -28.78 6.38 2.34
CA ARG A 160 -27.57 5.73 2.83
C ARG A 160 -26.33 6.58 2.54
N LYS A 161 -25.33 6.43 3.40
CA LYS A 161 -24.03 7.08 3.31
C LYS A 161 -22.98 6.01 3.05
N PHE A 162 -22.15 6.20 2.04
CA PHE A 162 -21.16 5.22 1.59
C PHE A 162 -19.75 5.72 1.86
N PHE A 163 -18.98 4.93 2.60
CA PHE A 163 -17.56 5.17 2.82
C PHE A 163 -16.75 4.03 2.20
N PHE A 164 -15.94 4.35 1.19
CA PHE A 164 -15.13 3.39 0.46
C PHE A 164 -13.63 3.58 0.74
N LEU A 165 -12.96 2.49 1.10
CA LEU A 165 -11.50 2.42 1.23
C LEU A 165 -10.92 1.68 0.03
N ILE A 166 -10.09 2.32 -0.77
CA ILE A 166 -9.52 1.71 -2.00
C ILE A 166 -7.99 1.84 -1.98
N ASP A 167 -7.29 0.74 -1.69
CA ASP A 167 -5.82 0.70 -1.67
C ASP A 167 -5.23 0.18 -2.98
N GLY A 168 -4.10 0.75 -3.38
CA GLY A 168 -3.27 0.27 -4.49
C GLY A 168 -3.82 0.60 -5.87
N LEU A 169 -4.30 1.83 -6.12
CA LEU A 169 -4.77 2.19 -7.47
C LEU A 169 -3.71 1.98 -8.56
N ASP A 170 -2.42 2.12 -8.22
CA ASP A 170 -1.28 1.86 -9.09
C ASP A 170 -1.05 0.37 -9.43
N GLU A 171 -1.76 -0.54 -8.76
CA GLU A 171 -1.72 -1.99 -9.02
C GLU A 171 -2.89 -2.48 -9.89
N PHE A 172 -3.65 -1.54 -10.46
CA PHE A 172 -4.70 -1.85 -11.43
C PHE A 172 -4.10 -2.30 -12.76
N ASP A 173 -4.54 -3.47 -13.24
CA ASP A 173 -4.17 -4.01 -14.54
C ASP A 173 -5.14 -3.48 -15.62
N GLY A 174 -5.00 -2.19 -15.92
CA GLY A 174 -5.80 -1.46 -16.88
C GLY A 174 -5.42 0.03 -16.93
N SER A 175 -6.21 0.84 -17.63
CA SER A 175 -5.91 2.28 -17.73
C SER A 175 -6.24 3.02 -16.40
N PRO A 176 -5.29 3.74 -15.78
CA PRO A 176 -5.55 4.56 -14.59
C PRO A 176 -6.73 5.54 -14.76
N ASP A 177 -6.92 6.07 -15.98
CA ASP A 177 -8.00 7.02 -16.29
C ASP A 177 -9.38 6.41 -16.07
N GLU A 178 -9.54 5.10 -16.31
CA GLU A 178 -10.82 4.42 -16.08
C GLU A 178 -11.17 4.38 -14.59
N LEU A 179 -10.19 4.11 -13.72
CA LEU A 179 -10.39 4.11 -12.28
C LEU A 179 -10.60 5.52 -11.74
N ILE A 180 -9.80 6.48 -12.19
CA ILE A 180 -9.94 7.89 -11.82
C ILE A 180 -11.35 8.36 -12.16
N LYS A 181 -11.82 8.09 -13.38
CA LYS A 181 -13.18 8.45 -13.81
C LYS A 181 -14.25 7.80 -12.94
N LEU A 182 -14.11 6.51 -12.63
CA LEU A 182 -15.05 5.79 -11.75
C LEU A 182 -15.11 6.40 -10.34
N ILE A 183 -13.94 6.70 -9.75
CA ILE A 183 -13.83 7.29 -8.40
C ILE A 183 -14.42 8.71 -8.38
N ILE A 184 -14.10 9.53 -9.38
CA ILE A 184 -14.63 10.89 -9.50
C ILE A 184 -16.16 10.85 -9.69
N GLU A 185 -16.67 10.02 -10.62
CA GLU A 185 -18.11 9.85 -10.85
C GLU A 185 -18.86 9.40 -9.58
N ALA A 186 -18.27 8.54 -8.76
CA ALA A 186 -18.85 8.08 -7.51
C ALA A 186 -18.84 9.18 -6.43
N SER A 187 -17.69 9.82 -6.24
CA SER A 187 -17.48 10.88 -5.22
C SER A 187 -18.23 12.19 -5.53
N ALA A 188 -18.69 12.40 -6.77
CA ALA A 188 -19.55 13.54 -7.12
C ALA A 188 -20.88 13.53 -6.36
N ARG A 189 -21.28 12.39 -5.76
CA ARG A 189 -22.47 12.29 -4.94
C ARG A 189 -22.17 12.68 -3.48
N PRO A 190 -22.98 13.53 -2.83
CA PRO A 190 -22.72 14.04 -1.48
C PRO A 190 -22.81 12.96 -0.39
N ASN A 191 -23.41 11.81 -0.69
CA ASN A 191 -23.52 10.67 0.19
C ASN A 191 -22.40 9.64 0.01
N VAL A 192 -21.35 9.93 -0.77
CA VAL A 192 -20.21 9.03 -0.99
C VAL A 192 -18.92 9.72 -0.56
N LYS A 193 -18.15 9.10 0.33
CA LYS A 193 -16.76 9.46 0.63
C LYS A 193 -15.82 8.32 0.24
N ILE A 194 -14.70 8.66 -0.38
CA ILE A 194 -13.70 7.70 -0.86
C ILE A 194 -12.34 8.07 -0.30
N CYS A 195 -11.75 7.19 0.50
CA CYS A 195 -10.36 7.28 0.91
C CYS A 195 -9.56 6.31 0.03
N THR A 196 -8.62 6.82 -0.75
CA THR A 196 -7.87 6.02 -1.70
C THR A 196 -6.37 6.21 -1.56
N ALA A 197 -5.60 5.15 -1.84
CA ALA A 197 -4.15 5.15 -1.79
C ALA A 197 -3.51 4.71 -3.10
N SER A 198 -2.44 5.39 -3.50
CA SER A 198 -1.65 5.04 -4.68
C SER A 198 -0.21 5.52 -4.56
N ARG A 199 0.65 5.11 -5.51
CA ARG A 199 1.91 5.82 -5.78
C ARG A 199 1.65 7.20 -6.39
N PRO A 200 2.62 8.14 -6.29
CA PRO A 200 2.56 9.45 -6.96
C PRO A 200 2.89 9.31 -8.46
N TRP A 201 2.07 8.54 -9.19
CA TRP A 201 2.16 8.51 -10.65
C TRP A 201 1.39 9.68 -11.23
N LEU A 202 1.87 10.21 -12.36
CA LEU A 202 1.33 11.40 -13.02
C LEU A 202 -0.21 11.40 -13.16
N PRO A 203 -0.88 10.31 -13.61
CA PRO A 203 -2.34 10.31 -13.72
C PRO A 203 -3.06 10.55 -12.40
N PHE A 204 -2.56 9.99 -11.29
CA PHE A 204 -3.14 10.17 -9.97
C PHE A 204 -2.82 11.55 -9.38
N GLU A 205 -1.60 12.05 -9.60
CA GLU A 205 -1.24 13.42 -9.22
C GLU A 205 -2.14 14.44 -9.91
N ASP A 206 -2.31 14.34 -11.23
CA ASP A 206 -3.16 15.27 -11.97
C ASP A 206 -4.62 15.21 -11.54
N ALA A 207 -5.12 14.03 -11.16
CA ALA A 207 -6.48 13.86 -10.68
C ALA A 207 -6.71 14.32 -9.23
N PHE A 208 -5.74 14.09 -8.34
CA PHE A 208 -5.97 14.14 -6.89
C PHE A 208 -5.09 15.12 -6.10
N LYS A 209 -4.05 15.74 -6.67
CA LYS A 209 -3.14 16.65 -5.93
C LYS A 209 -3.82 17.83 -5.24
N ASN A 210 -4.95 18.29 -5.77
CA ASN A 210 -5.75 19.40 -5.21
C ASN A 210 -6.88 18.92 -4.29
N ARG A 211 -6.99 17.60 -4.05
CA ARG A 211 -7.95 17.03 -3.09
C ARG A 211 -7.28 16.93 -1.71
N PRO A 212 -8.08 16.87 -0.63
CA PRO A 212 -7.55 16.54 0.69
C PRO A 212 -6.68 15.29 0.63
N GLY A 213 -5.52 15.34 1.27
CA GLY A 213 -4.60 14.21 1.22
C GLY A 213 -3.41 14.36 2.12
N LEU A 214 -2.57 13.32 2.08
CA LEU A 214 -1.29 13.29 2.78
C LEU A 214 -0.24 12.55 1.96
N LEU A 215 1.03 12.93 2.17
CA LEU A 215 2.19 12.22 1.66
C LEU A 215 2.82 11.40 2.78
N LEU A 216 2.64 10.08 2.74
CA LEU A 216 2.88 9.22 3.90
C LEU A 216 4.33 9.24 4.38
N GLU A 217 5.32 9.21 3.49
CA GLU A 217 6.74 9.19 3.86
C GLU A 217 7.21 10.42 4.66
N GLN A 218 6.49 11.54 4.59
CA GLN A 218 6.80 12.72 5.40
C GLN A 218 6.33 12.56 6.85
N LEU A 219 5.43 11.61 7.10
CA LEU A 219 4.72 11.45 8.37
C LEU A 219 5.21 10.24 9.17
N THR A 220 5.99 9.36 8.54
CA THR A 220 6.45 8.11 9.13
C THR A 220 7.67 8.27 10.03
N HIS A 221 8.34 9.43 10.08
CA HIS A 221 9.59 9.59 10.84
C HIS A 221 9.45 9.22 12.34
N LYS A 222 8.39 9.70 13.01
CA LYS A 222 8.13 9.37 14.43
C LYS A 222 7.84 7.88 14.59
N ASP A 223 7.01 7.32 13.73
CA ASP A 223 6.63 5.90 13.75
C ASP A 223 7.85 5.00 13.47
N ILE A 224 8.74 5.39 12.56
CA ILE A 224 10.02 4.73 12.29
C ILE A 224 10.93 4.79 13.51
N SER A 225 11.05 5.94 14.15
CA SER A 225 11.86 6.10 15.37
C SER A 225 11.38 5.18 16.50
N LEU A 226 10.06 5.10 16.71
CA LEU A 226 9.45 4.19 17.67
C LEU A 226 9.72 2.72 17.31
N TYR A 227 9.49 2.34 16.06
CA TYR A 227 9.74 0.97 15.57
C TYR A 227 11.21 0.55 15.77
N VAL A 228 12.15 1.37 15.31
CA VAL A 228 13.59 1.09 15.41
C VAL A 228 13.99 0.98 16.88
N SER A 229 13.62 1.95 17.71
CA SER A 229 13.99 1.95 19.13
C SER A 229 13.42 0.72 19.86
N SER A 230 12.14 0.38 19.63
CA SER A 230 11.51 -0.82 20.21
C SER A 230 12.24 -2.09 19.82
N LYS A 231 12.51 -2.28 18.53
CA LYS A 231 13.17 -3.49 18.01
C LYS A 231 14.59 -3.66 18.55
N PHE A 232 15.35 -2.57 18.65
CA PHE A 232 16.68 -2.61 19.22
C PHE A 232 16.65 -2.85 20.73
N ASP A 233 15.77 -2.19 21.48
CA ASP A 233 15.66 -2.37 22.93
C ASP A 233 15.10 -3.76 23.33
N GLU A 234 14.31 -4.40 22.46
CA GLU A 234 13.89 -5.81 22.59
C GLU A 234 15.06 -6.81 22.47
N ASN A 235 16.18 -6.42 21.84
CA ASN A 235 17.31 -7.29 21.59
C ASN A 235 18.33 -7.27 22.75
N LEU A 236 18.64 -8.45 23.30
CA LEU A 236 19.56 -8.61 24.44
C LEU A 236 21.00 -8.18 24.11
N HIS A 237 21.49 -8.45 22.90
CA HIS A 237 22.85 -8.07 22.48
C HIS A 237 22.97 -6.56 22.35
N TYR A 238 21.96 -5.90 21.77
CA TYR A 238 21.91 -4.44 21.73
C TYR A 238 21.85 -3.83 23.13
N THR A 239 21.02 -4.36 24.03
CA THR A 239 20.92 -3.85 25.40
C THR A 239 22.27 -3.92 26.13
N ARG A 240 23.03 -5.00 25.93
CA ARG A 240 24.40 -5.14 26.47
C ARG A 240 25.36 -4.14 25.83
N LEU A 241 25.28 -3.93 24.52
CA LEU A 241 26.07 -2.92 23.81
C LEU A 241 25.77 -1.51 24.33
N LYS A 242 24.49 -1.14 24.47
CA LYS A 242 24.02 0.16 24.97
C LYS A 242 24.56 0.48 26.36
N ARG A 243 24.65 -0.51 27.26
CA ARG A 243 25.26 -0.33 28.60
C ARG A 243 26.76 -0.09 28.57
N ARG A 244 27.47 -0.66 27.59
CA ARG A 244 28.93 -0.56 27.47
C ARG A 244 29.38 0.66 26.67
N GLN A 245 28.61 1.03 25.65
CA GLN A 245 28.97 2.03 24.64
C GLN A 245 27.71 2.82 24.23
N LEU A 246 27.15 3.59 25.18
CA LEU A 246 25.88 4.28 25.01
C LEU A 246 25.85 5.17 23.75
N ASP A 247 26.90 5.97 23.55
CA ASP A 247 26.97 6.92 22.43
C ASP A 247 26.99 6.20 21.07
N HIS A 248 27.76 5.12 20.95
CA HIS A 248 27.85 4.36 19.71
C HIS A 248 26.56 3.62 19.39
N ALA A 249 25.93 3.00 20.41
CA ALA A 249 24.63 2.33 20.25
C ALA A 249 23.54 3.32 19.81
N SER A 250 23.49 4.48 20.46
CA SER A 250 22.50 5.53 20.18
C SER A 250 22.74 6.17 18.80
N ASN A 251 24.01 6.34 18.41
CA ASN A 251 24.38 6.81 17.07
C ASN A 251 23.97 5.82 15.98
N LEU A 252 24.12 4.50 16.20
CA LEU A 252 23.68 3.50 15.24
C LEU A 252 22.17 3.62 14.97
N VAL A 253 21.36 3.65 16.03
CA VAL A 253 19.90 3.82 15.92
C VAL A 253 19.53 5.12 15.22
N ARG A 254 20.14 6.24 15.63
CA ARG A 254 19.91 7.56 15.01
C ARG A 254 20.25 7.56 13.52
N ASN A 255 21.34 6.90 13.13
CA ASN A 255 21.76 6.81 11.74
C ASN A 255 20.79 5.97 10.90
N VAL A 256 20.21 4.90 11.45
CA VAL A 256 19.14 4.14 10.78
C VAL A 256 17.93 5.04 10.52
N ILE A 257 17.47 5.76 11.55
CA ILE A 257 16.29 6.63 11.46
C ILE A 257 16.50 7.73 10.42
N ASN A 258 17.65 8.41 10.45
CA ASN A 258 17.95 9.50 9.53
C ASN A 258 18.04 9.03 8.07
N LYS A 259 18.53 7.80 7.85
CA LYS A 259 18.74 7.24 6.51
C LYS A 259 17.47 6.62 5.91
N ALA A 260 16.47 6.32 6.75
CA ALA A 260 15.24 5.65 6.35
C ALA A 260 14.42 6.38 5.28
N SER A 261 14.53 7.71 5.19
CA SER A 261 13.83 8.54 4.20
C SER A 261 12.32 8.25 4.07
N GLY A 262 11.69 7.86 5.19
CA GLY A 262 10.27 7.51 5.27
C GLY A 262 9.86 6.15 4.70
N VAL A 263 10.82 5.29 4.33
CA VAL A 263 10.57 3.97 3.71
C VAL A 263 10.65 2.85 4.76
N PHE A 264 9.49 2.41 5.24
CA PHE A 264 9.38 1.34 6.25
C PHE A 264 10.00 0.00 5.82
N LEU A 265 9.86 -0.39 4.54
CA LEU A 265 10.46 -1.64 4.06
C LEU A 265 11.99 -1.62 4.17
N TRP A 266 12.60 -0.48 3.85
CA TRP A 266 14.04 -0.27 4.03
C TRP A 266 14.41 -0.43 5.51
N VAL A 267 13.67 0.24 6.40
CA VAL A 267 13.90 0.16 7.85
C VAL A 267 13.82 -1.27 8.35
N TYR A 268 12.78 -2.01 7.95
CA TYR A 268 12.62 -3.41 8.31
C TYR A 268 13.85 -4.24 7.93
N LEU A 269 14.28 -4.18 6.66
CA LEU A 269 15.43 -4.94 6.16
C LEU A 269 16.73 -4.58 6.87
N VAL A 270 16.96 -3.28 7.10
CA VAL A 270 18.19 -2.80 7.76
C VAL A 270 18.21 -3.19 9.23
N VAL A 271 17.10 -3.02 9.96
CA VAL A 271 17.00 -3.40 11.37
C VAL A 271 17.26 -4.90 11.52
N GLU A 272 16.61 -5.75 10.73
CA GLU A 272 16.83 -7.21 10.76
C GLU A 272 18.30 -7.56 10.49
N SER A 273 18.93 -6.94 9.48
CA SER A 273 20.34 -7.18 9.17
C SER A 273 21.29 -6.78 10.32
N LEU A 274 21.02 -5.65 10.98
CA LEU A 274 21.84 -5.16 12.10
C LEU A 274 21.65 -6.00 13.36
N LEU A 275 20.41 -6.41 13.66
CA LEU A 275 20.12 -7.32 14.78
C LEU A 275 20.73 -8.70 14.58
N GLN A 276 20.77 -9.20 13.34
CA GLN A 276 21.49 -10.42 12.99
C GLN A 276 23.01 -10.27 13.22
N GLY A 277 23.61 -9.16 12.78
CA GLY A 277 25.02 -8.87 13.03
C GLY A 277 25.36 -8.82 14.53
N LEU A 278 24.49 -8.20 15.34
CA LEU A 278 24.64 -8.20 16.81
C LEU A 278 24.61 -9.60 17.41
N SER A 279 23.76 -10.47 16.88
CA SER A 279 23.65 -11.87 17.31
C SER A 279 24.90 -12.68 16.94
N ASN A 280 25.54 -12.33 15.82
CA ASN A 280 26.83 -12.88 15.40
C ASN A 280 28.04 -12.23 16.12
N SER A 281 27.80 -11.37 17.11
CA SER A 281 28.84 -10.66 17.88
C SER A 281 29.68 -9.67 17.05
N ASP A 282 29.13 -9.13 15.96
CA ASP A 282 29.74 -8.03 15.20
C ASP A 282 29.98 -6.81 16.12
N ARG A 283 31.09 -6.09 15.92
CA ARG A 283 31.35 -4.87 16.69
C ARG A 283 30.44 -3.75 16.19
N VAL A 284 30.16 -2.77 17.04
CA VAL A 284 29.33 -1.61 16.65
C VAL A 284 29.89 -0.84 15.45
N LEU A 285 31.22 -0.82 15.28
CA LEU A 285 31.88 -0.22 14.12
C LEU A 285 31.59 -1.01 12.84
N ASP A 286 31.57 -2.35 12.90
CA ASP A 286 31.25 -3.21 11.76
C ASP A 286 29.79 -3.01 11.32
N LEU A 287 28.89 -2.89 12.31
CA LEU A 287 27.47 -2.58 12.09
C LEU A 287 27.27 -1.19 11.47
N GLN A 288 28.01 -0.19 11.94
CA GLN A 288 27.97 1.16 11.39
C GLN A 288 28.53 1.20 9.97
N ASN A 289 29.61 0.47 9.68
CA ASN A 289 30.16 0.34 8.33
C ASN A 289 29.18 -0.36 7.39
N ARG A 290 28.52 -1.43 7.86
CA ARG A 290 27.45 -2.10 7.14
C ARG A 290 26.33 -1.12 6.80
N LEU A 291 25.84 -0.36 7.79
CA LEU A 291 24.80 0.66 7.58
C LEU A 291 25.24 1.76 6.59
N ASN A 292 26.49 2.20 6.66
CA ASN A 292 27.03 3.21 5.75
C ASN A 292 27.08 2.71 4.30
N ALA A 293 27.42 1.43 4.10
CA ALA A 293 27.48 0.79 2.79
C ALA A 293 26.11 0.55 2.14
N LEU A 294 25.03 0.48 2.92
CA LEU A 294 23.69 0.37 2.37
C LEU A 294 23.25 1.72 1.78
N PRO A 295 22.64 1.78 0.59
CA PRO A 295 22.06 3.02 0.09
C PRO A 295 20.82 3.40 0.90
N GLY A 296 20.47 4.69 0.96
CA GLY A 296 19.25 5.18 1.63
C GLY A 296 17.97 5.09 0.80
N ASP A 297 18.11 4.65 -0.45
CA ASP A 297 17.03 4.46 -1.42
C ASP A 297 16.70 2.97 -1.56
N LEU A 298 15.41 2.63 -1.74
CA LEU A 298 14.94 1.25 -1.70
C LEU A 298 15.34 0.49 -2.97
N GLU A 299 15.24 1.12 -4.14
CA GLU A 299 15.64 0.56 -5.42
C GLU A 299 17.14 0.24 -5.40
N ALA A 300 17.96 1.21 -4.97
CA ALA A 300 19.39 0.99 -4.81
C ALA A 300 19.71 -0.09 -3.76
N LEU A 301 18.90 -0.21 -2.69
CA LEU A 301 19.07 -1.27 -1.69
C LEU A 301 18.85 -2.64 -2.32
N PHE A 302 17.81 -2.81 -3.12
CA PHE A 302 17.56 -4.04 -3.85
C PHE A 302 18.69 -4.36 -4.82
N ASP A 303 19.15 -3.38 -5.61
CA ASP A 303 20.30 -3.59 -6.51
C ASP A 303 21.53 -4.07 -5.72
N ASN A 304 21.83 -3.44 -4.58
CA ASN A 304 22.94 -3.85 -3.72
C ASN A 304 22.76 -5.25 -3.13
N LEU A 305 21.54 -5.63 -2.75
CA LEU A 305 21.23 -6.95 -2.22
C LEU A 305 21.33 -8.03 -3.31
N LEU A 306 20.81 -7.75 -4.50
CA LEU A 306 20.85 -8.66 -5.65
C LEU A 306 22.28 -8.87 -6.15
N ASP A 307 23.10 -7.82 -6.18
CA ASP A 307 24.52 -7.89 -6.56
C ASP A 307 25.36 -8.76 -5.58
N ARG A 308 24.88 -8.99 -4.36
CA ARG A 308 25.53 -9.87 -3.36
C ARG A 308 25.08 -11.32 -3.44
N ILE A 309 24.04 -11.64 -4.21
CA ILE A 309 23.59 -13.02 -4.39
C ILE A 309 24.53 -13.71 -5.38
N ASP A 310 25.06 -14.86 -4.99
CA ASP A 310 25.87 -15.69 -5.90
C ASP A 310 25.08 -15.97 -7.20
N PRO A 311 25.69 -15.78 -8.39
CA PRO A 311 25.06 -16.05 -9.68
C PRO A 311 24.39 -17.43 -9.79
N VAL A 312 24.91 -18.45 -9.09
CA VAL A 312 24.37 -19.81 -9.04
C VAL A 312 22.99 -19.85 -8.38
N TYR A 313 22.82 -19.13 -7.26
CA TYR A 313 21.54 -19.06 -6.54
C TYR A 313 20.58 -18.04 -7.16
N PHE A 314 21.08 -17.08 -7.94
CA PHE A 314 20.26 -16.07 -8.59
C PHE A 314 19.31 -16.64 -9.66
N LYS A 315 19.78 -17.61 -10.46
CA LYS A 315 18.91 -18.31 -11.44
C LYS A 315 17.79 -19.10 -10.77
N GLN A 316 18.02 -19.61 -9.56
CA GLN A 316 16.99 -20.29 -8.78
C GLN A 316 16.05 -19.27 -8.13
N SER A 317 16.55 -18.21 -7.49
CA SER A 317 15.72 -17.18 -6.83
C SER A 317 14.82 -16.39 -7.79
N ALA A 318 15.28 -16.13 -9.03
CA ALA A 318 14.49 -15.49 -10.08
C ALA A 318 13.29 -16.35 -10.53
N ARG A 319 13.42 -17.69 -10.50
CA ARG A 319 12.32 -18.63 -10.81
C ARG A 319 11.26 -18.66 -9.71
N TYR A 320 11.65 -18.51 -8.44
CA TYR A 320 10.71 -18.49 -7.31
C TYR A 320 9.97 -17.16 -7.15
N SER A 321 10.56 -16.04 -7.58
CA SER A 321 9.97 -14.70 -7.43
C SER A 321 8.96 -14.32 -8.53
N GLY A 322 8.59 -15.25 -9.42
CA GLY A 322 7.56 -14.99 -10.44
C GLY A 322 7.97 -14.00 -11.54
N PHE A 323 9.26 -13.77 -11.77
CA PHE A 323 9.78 -12.94 -12.88
C PHE A 323 9.60 -13.60 -14.27
N SER A 324 8.46 -14.28 -14.51
CA SER A 324 8.05 -14.75 -15.83
C SER A 324 7.56 -13.57 -16.67
N GLY A 325 8.52 -12.87 -17.26
CA GLY A 325 8.46 -12.54 -18.68
C GLY A 325 7.72 -11.29 -19.15
N HIS A 326 6.75 -10.69 -18.45
CA HIS A 326 5.84 -9.71 -19.09
C HIS A 326 5.58 -8.39 -18.33
N ILE A 327 6.52 -7.90 -17.50
CA ILE A 327 6.41 -6.54 -16.94
C ILE A 327 7.68 -5.76 -17.28
N PRO A 328 7.61 -4.62 -18.01
CA PRO A 328 8.73 -3.73 -18.20
C PRO A 328 8.93 -2.92 -16.90
N HIS A 329 9.42 -3.57 -15.86
CA HIS A 329 9.94 -2.85 -14.69
C HIS A 329 11.32 -2.27 -15.08
N PRO A 330 11.68 -1.03 -14.68
CA PRO A 330 13.00 -0.45 -14.94
C PRO A 330 14.18 -1.35 -14.50
N LEU A 331 13.96 -2.12 -13.42
CA LEU A 331 14.88 -3.16 -12.95
C LEU A 331 15.12 -4.28 -13.99
N CYS A 332 14.12 -4.64 -14.81
CA CYS A 332 14.29 -5.66 -15.86
C CYS A 332 15.03 -5.13 -17.10
N TYR A 333 14.90 -3.83 -17.40
CA TYR A 333 15.49 -3.22 -18.61
C TYR A 333 17.01 -3.09 -18.49
N ASN A 334 17.51 -2.64 -17.32
CA ASN A 334 18.94 -2.57 -17.05
C ASN A 334 19.60 -3.97 -16.98
N TYR A 335 18.85 -5.01 -16.61
CA TYR A 335 19.38 -6.38 -16.50
C TYR A 335 19.43 -7.15 -17.84
N ARG A 336 18.49 -6.95 -18.78
CA ARG A 336 18.62 -7.50 -20.15
C ARG A 336 19.86 -6.96 -20.87
N SER A 337 20.13 -5.67 -20.70
CA SER A 337 21.36 -5.00 -21.17
C SER A 337 22.63 -5.64 -20.60
N ARG A 338 22.65 -6.00 -19.30
CA ARG A 338 23.78 -6.67 -18.66
C ARG A 338 23.96 -8.13 -19.08
N MET A 339 22.88 -8.93 -19.20
CA MET A 339 22.96 -10.31 -19.72
C MET A 339 23.47 -10.36 -21.16
N GLY A 340 23.12 -9.36 -22.00
CA GLY A 340 23.67 -9.23 -23.34
C GLY A 340 25.18 -8.95 -23.37
N LYS A 341 25.73 -8.27 -22.35
CA LYS A 341 27.17 -8.01 -22.22
C LYS A 341 27.94 -9.23 -21.72
N THR A 342 27.45 -9.93 -20.69
CA THR A 342 28.11 -11.15 -20.16
C THR A 342 28.01 -12.34 -21.11
N LEU A 343 26.94 -12.48 -21.90
CA LEU A 343 26.86 -13.49 -22.97
C LEU A 343 27.82 -13.20 -24.12
N ASN A 344 28.05 -11.92 -24.46
CA ASN A 344 29.03 -11.51 -25.48
C ASN A 344 30.49 -11.63 -25.01
N GLU A 345 30.75 -11.52 -23.71
CA GLU A 345 32.08 -11.77 -23.14
C GLU A 345 32.36 -13.27 -23.02
N ALA A 346 31.36 -14.08 -22.66
CA ALA A 346 31.48 -15.54 -22.64
C ALA A 346 31.66 -16.15 -24.04
N SER A 347 31.00 -15.61 -25.08
CA SER A 347 31.17 -16.06 -26.46
C SER A 347 32.53 -15.66 -27.07
N LYS A 348 33.11 -14.53 -26.62
CA LYS A 348 34.48 -14.13 -26.98
C LYS A 348 35.55 -14.98 -26.29
N LEU A 349 35.31 -15.42 -25.05
CA LEU A 349 36.20 -16.35 -24.34
C LEU A 349 36.16 -17.78 -24.92
N SER A 350 35.01 -18.24 -25.44
CA SER A 350 34.94 -19.53 -26.13
C SER A 350 35.57 -19.53 -27.53
N ALA A 351 35.66 -18.37 -28.19
CA ALA A 351 36.28 -18.25 -29.53
C ALA A 351 37.82 -18.11 -29.49
N GLY A 352 38.39 -17.77 -28.33
CA GLY A 352 39.86 -17.66 -28.13
C GLY A 352 40.55 -18.95 -27.65
N LEU A 353 39.79 -20.02 -27.40
CA LEU A 353 40.31 -21.34 -26.97
C LEU A 353 40.31 -22.38 -28.10
N SER A 354 40.04 -21.95 -29.34
CA SER A 354 40.08 -22.78 -30.55
C SER A 354 40.96 -22.16 -31.64
N ALA A 355 42.12 -21.62 -31.26
CA ALA A 355 43.21 -21.25 -32.16
C ALA A 355 44.53 -21.82 -31.63
#